data_AF-A0A5C8TGD4-F1
#
_entry.id   AF-A0A5C8TGD4-F1
#
_cell.length_a   1.000
_cell.length_b   1.000
_cell.length_c   1.000
_cell.angle_alpha   90.00
_cell.angle_beta   90.00
_cell.angle_gamma   90.00
#
_symmetry.space_group_name_H-M   'P 1'
#
loop_
_entity.id
_entity.type
_entity.pdbx_description
1 polymer ?
#
loop_
_entity_poly.entity_id
_entity_poly.type
_entity_poly.pdbx_seq_one_letter_code
_entity_poly.pdbx_strand_id
1 'polypeptide(L)'
;MPTRGALDAGQTVAVERACAAGARPVPDPGLDRLALGITLFRPSRDQVDRVLAHAASGSTRVIAFDDGGLADADAERLARAGVAVLSAGRNVGIAEALNRIAASARAGGAEALLLLDQDAEPPAGLAAALLAARDRLREAAI
;
A
#
# COMPACT_ATOMS: atom_id res chain seq x y z
N MET A 1 3.00 18.59 60.59
CA MET A 1 2.33 19.37 59.53
C MET A 1 3.23 19.40 58.30
N PRO A 2 3.14 18.43 57.38
CA PRO A 2 3.80 18.51 56.08
C PRO A 2 2.85 19.14 55.04
N THR A 3 3.36 20.11 54.28
CA THR A 3 2.66 20.83 53.23
C THR A 3 3.05 20.32 51.84
N ARG A 4 2.01 20.25 51.00
CA ARG A 4 1.98 20.36 49.52
C ARG A 4 2.70 19.30 48.69
N GLY A 5 1.86 18.42 48.12
CA GLY A 5 2.15 17.71 46.88
C GLY A 5 2.25 18.69 45.71
N ALA A 6 3.29 18.50 44.90
CA ALA A 6 3.41 19.06 43.57
C ALA A 6 2.85 18.02 42.58
N LEU A 7 1.89 18.45 41.78
CA LEU A 7 1.35 17.71 40.65
C LEU A 7 2.40 17.73 39.54
N ASP A 8 2.86 16.54 39.15
CA ASP A 8 3.81 16.36 38.06
C ASP A 8 3.12 16.62 36.72
N ALA A 9 3.65 17.58 35.97
CA ALA A 9 3.07 18.08 34.74
C ALA A 9 3.43 17.17 33.57
N GLY A 10 2.40 16.60 32.94
CA GLY A 10 2.33 16.23 31.52
C GLY A 10 3.64 15.83 30.84
N GLN A 11 3.98 14.55 30.90
CA GLN A 11 4.91 13.94 29.95
C GLN A 11 4.33 14.06 28.54
N THR A 12 4.90 15.01 27.77
CA THR A 12 4.65 15.14 26.34
C THR A 12 5.45 14.05 25.64
N VAL A 13 4.78 13.02 25.14
CA VAL A 13 5.42 12.01 24.28
C VAL A 13 5.72 12.66 22.94
N ALA A 14 6.97 13.12 22.77
CA ALA A 14 7.49 13.52 21.49
C ALA A 14 7.52 12.28 20.57
N VAL A 15 6.67 12.28 19.54
CA VAL A 15 6.75 11.29 18.45
C VAL A 15 7.93 11.70 17.58
N GLU A 16 9.09 11.15 17.89
CA GLU A 16 10.32 11.36 17.14
C GLU A 16 10.17 10.77 15.73
N ARG A 17 10.03 11.64 14.72
CA ARG A 17 10.13 11.25 13.31
C ARG A 17 11.56 10.86 13.01
N ALA A 18 11.83 9.57 12.95
CA ALA A 18 13.06 9.07 12.35
C ALA A 18 13.01 9.27 10.82
N CYS A 19 13.69 10.31 10.35
CA CYS A 19 14.16 10.39 8.96
C CYS A 19 15.24 9.30 8.77
N ALA A 20 14.86 8.11 8.30
CA ALA A 20 15.82 7.12 7.85
C ALA A 20 16.19 7.40 6.39
N ALA A 21 17.35 8.02 6.19
CA ALA A 21 17.98 8.13 4.89
C ALA A 21 18.50 6.75 4.42
N GLY A 22 18.15 6.37 3.19
CA GLY A 22 19.05 5.64 2.28
C GLY A 22 19.20 4.12 2.42
N ALA A 23 18.52 3.43 3.32
CA ALA A 23 18.48 1.96 3.27
C ALA A 23 17.25 1.51 2.47
N ARG A 24 17.45 0.78 1.36
CA ARG A 24 16.35 0.05 0.73
C ARG A 24 15.81 -0.92 1.80
N PRO A 25 14.51 -0.91 2.14
CA PRO A 25 13.96 -1.85 3.10
C PRO A 25 14.36 -3.26 2.67
N VAL A 26 14.87 -4.06 3.62
CA VAL A 26 15.06 -5.48 3.36
C VAL A 26 13.68 -6.05 3.07
N PRO A 27 13.45 -6.68 1.90
CA PRO A 27 12.15 -7.25 1.58
C PRO A 27 11.80 -8.29 2.65
N ASP A 28 10.63 -8.14 3.25
CA ASP A 28 10.07 -9.13 4.15
C ASP A 28 9.65 -10.33 3.29
N PRO A 29 10.30 -11.51 3.42
CA PRO A 29 10.03 -12.67 2.57
C PRO A 29 8.57 -13.15 2.70
N GLY A 30 7.87 -12.79 3.78
CA GLY A 30 6.46 -13.07 3.95
C GLY A 30 5.56 -12.26 3.04
N LEU A 31 6.02 -11.15 2.47
CA LEU A 31 5.21 -10.25 1.63
C LEU A 31 5.23 -10.60 0.14
N ASP A 32 6.08 -11.53 -0.31
CA ASP A 32 6.11 -12.01 -1.70
C ASP A 32 4.79 -12.70 -2.13
N ARG A 33 4.04 -13.24 -1.16
CA ARG A 33 2.71 -13.84 -1.38
C ARG A 33 1.55 -12.82 -1.37
N LEU A 34 1.84 -11.55 -1.12
CA LEU A 34 0.89 -10.44 -1.13
C LEU A 34 1.02 -9.68 -2.46
N ALA A 35 -0.11 -9.29 -3.03
CA ALA A 35 -0.19 -8.25 -4.05
C ALA A 35 -0.83 -6.99 -3.46
N LEU A 36 -0.39 -5.83 -3.93
CA LEU A 36 -1.03 -4.54 -3.68
C LEU A 36 -1.79 -4.12 -4.93
N GLY A 37 -3.09 -3.88 -4.80
CA GLY A 37 -3.96 -3.40 -5.87
C GLY A 37 -4.41 -1.97 -5.63
N ILE A 38 -4.29 -1.11 -6.63
CA ILE A 38 -4.68 0.30 -6.57
C ILE A 38 -5.53 0.64 -7.80
N THR A 39 -6.69 1.26 -7.60
CA THR A 39 -7.51 1.80 -8.69
C THR A 39 -7.25 3.29 -8.87
N LEU A 40 -7.02 3.71 -10.10
CA LEU A 40 -6.72 5.10 -10.46
C LEU A 40 -7.88 5.68 -11.28
N PHE A 41 -8.34 6.87 -10.91
CA PHE A 41 -9.28 7.65 -11.70
C PHE A 41 -8.89 9.11 -11.65
N ARG A 42 -8.45 9.64 -12.80
CA ARG A 42 -7.89 10.99 -12.97
C ARG A 42 -6.87 11.32 -11.86
N PRO A 43 -5.85 10.48 -11.67
CA PRO A 43 -4.94 10.64 -10.56
C PRO A 43 -4.15 11.95 -10.66
N SER A 44 -3.88 12.58 -9.53
CA SER A 44 -2.91 13.65 -9.44
C SER A 44 -1.48 13.11 -9.59
N ARG A 45 -0.52 14.00 -9.85
CA ARG A 45 0.90 13.65 -9.87
C ARG A 45 1.35 12.99 -8.55
N ASP A 46 0.91 13.53 -7.42
CA ASP A 46 1.26 13.01 -6.10
C ASP A 46 0.69 11.59 -5.90
N GLN A 47 -0.49 11.31 -6.42
CA GLN A 47 -1.07 9.96 -6.40
C GLN A 47 -0.24 8.98 -7.23
N VAL A 48 0.22 9.37 -8.42
CA VAL A 48 1.14 8.55 -9.23
C VAL A 48 2.47 8.32 -8.51
N ASP A 49 3.04 9.36 -7.91
CA ASP A 49 4.31 9.28 -7.19
C ASP A 49 4.20 8.37 -5.94
N ARG A 50 3.02 8.29 -5.30
CA ARG A 50 2.73 7.31 -4.24
C ARG A 50 2.73 5.88 -4.75
N VAL A 51 2.12 5.60 -5.91
CA VAL A 51 2.17 4.25 -6.50
C VAL A 51 3.63 3.84 -6.80
N LEU A 52 4.44 4.76 -7.31
CA LEU A 52 5.88 4.55 -7.52
C LEU A 52 6.61 4.25 -6.21
N ALA A 53 6.29 4.97 -5.13
CA ALA A 53 6.87 4.72 -3.81
C ALA A 53 6.51 3.32 -3.28
N HIS A 54 5.27 2.88 -3.47
CA HIS A 54 4.86 1.51 -3.13
C HIS A 54 5.66 0.47 -3.91
N ALA A 55 5.84 0.65 -5.21
CA ALA A 55 6.65 -0.25 -6.04
C ALA A 55 8.13 -0.26 -5.60
N ALA A 56 8.69 0.91 -5.28
CA ALA A 56 10.07 1.04 -4.84
C ALA A 56 10.35 0.39 -3.47
N SER A 57 9.34 0.25 -2.61
CA SER A 57 9.46 -0.42 -1.30
C SER A 57 9.92 -1.88 -1.43
N GLY A 58 9.70 -2.51 -2.58
CA GLY A 58 10.26 -3.81 -2.94
C GLY A 58 9.62 -5.01 -2.25
N SER A 59 8.63 -4.79 -1.39
CA SER A 59 8.07 -5.85 -0.55
C SER A 59 6.89 -6.59 -1.17
N THR A 60 6.30 -6.12 -2.27
CA THR A 60 5.05 -6.69 -2.81
C THR A 60 4.88 -6.31 -4.28
N ARG A 61 4.30 -7.22 -5.10
CA ARG A 61 3.89 -6.88 -6.47
C ARG A 61 2.79 -5.81 -6.43
N VAL A 62 3.00 -4.71 -7.15
CA VAL A 62 2.01 -3.63 -7.28
C VAL A 62 1.26 -3.75 -8.60
N ILE A 63 -0.06 -3.67 -8.53
CA ILE A 63 -0.99 -3.69 -9.66
C ILE A 63 -1.78 -2.38 -9.61
N ALA A 64 -1.70 -1.59 -10.67
CA ALA A 64 -2.48 -0.37 -10.83
C ALA A 64 -3.51 -0.57 -11.94
N PHE A 65 -4.78 -0.25 -11.68
CA PHE A 65 -5.81 -0.24 -12.70
C PHE A 65 -6.18 1.19 -13.05
N ASP A 66 -5.91 1.61 -14.29
CA ASP A 66 -6.40 2.85 -14.86
C ASP A 66 -7.88 2.70 -15.25
N ASP A 67 -8.76 3.25 -14.40
CA ASP A 67 -10.20 3.39 -14.65
C ASP A 67 -10.53 4.72 -15.35
N GLY A 68 -9.50 5.35 -15.95
CA GLY A 68 -9.59 6.52 -16.80
C GLY A 68 -8.82 7.72 -16.27
N GLY A 69 -8.12 8.41 -17.17
CA GLY A 69 -7.48 9.70 -16.89
C GLY A 69 -6.04 9.60 -16.39
N LEU A 70 -5.43 8.41 -16.36
CA LEU A 70 -3.98 8.28 -16.26
C LEU A 70 -3.35 8.70 -17.59
N ALA A 71 -2.34 9.58 -17.54
CA ALA A 71 -1.60 9.98 -18.74
C ALA A 71 -0.66 8.85 -19.21
N ASP A 72 -0.49 8.69 -20.52
CA ASP A 72 0.39 7.65 -21.10
C ASP A 72 1.81 7.71 -20.54
N ALA A 73 2.37 8.91 -20.40
CA ALA A 73 3.69 9.12 -19.81
C ALA A 73 3.78 8.61 -18.35
N ASP A 74 2.70 8.73 -17.56
CA ASP A 74 2.66 8.22 -16.20
C ASP A 74 2.45 6.70 -16.18
N ALA A 75 1.64 6.14 -17.08
CA ALA A 75 1.51 4.70 -17.27
C ALA A 75 2.88 4.05 -17.61
N GLU A 76 3.65 4.66 -18.52
CA GLU A 76 5.01 4.21 -18.85
C GLU A 76 5.99 4.33 -17.68
N ARG A 77 5.89 5.39 -16.86
CA ARG A 77 6.69 5.54 -15.63
C ARG A 77 6.39 4.42 -14.65
N LEU A 78 5.11 4.12 -14.42
CA LEU A 78 4.66 3.05 -13.54
C LEU A 78 5.15 1.68 -14.03
N ALA A 79 4.98 1.38 -15.32
CA ALA A 79 5.43 0.12 -15.92
C ALA A 79 6.95 -0.06 -15.78
N ARG A 80 7.75 0.99 -16.04
CA ARG A 80 9.21 0.96 -15.85
C ARG A 80 9.64 0.75 -14.39
N ALA A 81 8.81 1.15 -13.43
CA ALA A 81 9.03 0.89 -12.00
C ALA A 81 8.62 -0.53 -11.57
N GLY A 82 8.15 -1.37 -12.50
CA GLY A 82 7.71 -2.75 -12.22
C GLY A 82 6.25 -2.86 -11.76
N VAL A 83 5.46 -1.79 -11.87
CA VAL A 83 4.02 -1.84 -11.61
C VAL A 83 3.31 -2.53 -12.78
N ALA A 84 2.44 -3.49 -12.48
CA ALA A 84 1.53 -4.05 -13.47
C ALA A 84 0.38 -3.06 -13.73
N VAL A 85 0.49 -2.27 -14.80
CA VAL A 85 -0.55 -1.31 -15.21
C VAL A 85 -1.58 -2.01 -16.09
N LEU A 86 -2.84 -2.01 -15.64
CA LEU A 86 -4.00 -2.54 -16.35
C LEU A 86 -4.89 -1.37 -16.79
N SER A 87 -5.57 -1.48 -17.93
CA SER A 87 -6.55 -0.48 -18.37
C SER A 87 -7.63 -1.15 -19.24
N ALA A 88 -8.81 -0.55 -19.27
CA ALA A 88 -9.87 -0.86 -20.22
C ALA A 88 -10.00 0.20 -21.34
N GLY A 89 -9.16 1.23 -21.33
CA GLY A 89 -9.27 2.40 -22.22
C GLY A 89 -10.50 3.28 -21.96
N ARG A 90 -11.29 2.97 -20.93
CA ARG A 90 -12.50 3.68 -20.51
C ARG A 90 -12.75 3.44 -19.03
N ASN A 91 -13.60 4.28 -18.43
CA ASN A 91 -14.12 4.03 -17.10
C ASN A 91 -15.10 2.83 -17.14
N VAL A 92 -14.75 1.77 -16.42
CA VAL A 92 -15.57 0.56 -16.19
C VAL A 92 -16.20 0.55 -14.80
N GLY A 93 -15.74 1.43 -13.91
CA GLY A 93 -16.24 1.55 -12.56
C GLY A 93 -15.51 0.65 -11.57
N ILE A 94 -15.61 1.03 -10.30
CA ILE A 94 -14.77 0.50 -9.22
C ILE A 94 -14.88 -1.03 -9.06
N ALA A 95 -16.09 -1.59 -9.10
CA ALA A 95 -16.29 -3.02 -8.90
C ALA A 95 -15.59 -3.86 -9.98
N GLU A 96 -15.68 -3.43 -11.25
CA GLU A 96 -15.02 -4.12 -12.35
C GLU A 96 -13.50 -3.95 -12.28
N ALA A 97 -13.01 -2.75 -11.98
CA ALA A 97 -11.59 -2.47 -11.78
C ALA A 97 -10.99 -3.38 -10.69
N LEU A 98 -11.63 -3.46 -9.52
CA LEU A 98 -11.19 -4.32 -8.41
C LEU A 98 -11.22 -5.81 -8.77
N ASN A 99 -12.24 -6.28 -9.50
CA ASN A 99 -12.29 -7.66 -9.98
C ASN A 99 -11.13 -7.99 -10.93
N ARG A 100 -10.77 -7.06 -11.82
CA ARG A 100 -9.64 -7.24 -12.75
C ARG A 100 -8.30 -7.23 -12.04
N ILE A 101 -8.12 -6.37 -11.04
CA ILE A 101 -6.96 -6.40 -10.14
C ILE A 101 -6.87 -7.77 -9.45
N ALA A 102 -7.96 -8.27 -8.87
CA ALA A 102 -7.98 -9.55 -8.18
C ALA A 102 -7.66 -10.73 -9.11
N ALA A 103 -8.19 -10.71 -10.34
CA ALA A 103 -7.85 -11.71 -11.36
C ALA A 103 -6.36 -11.67 -11.71
N SER A 104 -5.78 -10.48 -11.91
CA SER A 104 -4.36 -10.30 -12.18
C SER A 104 -3.47 -10.77 -11.03
N ALA A 105 -3.82 -10.40 -9.78
CA ALA A 105 -3.11 -10.84 -8.59
C ALA A 105 -3.08 -12.38 -8.49
N ARG A 106 -4.23 -13.03 -8.68
CA ARG A 106 -4.37 -14.49 -8.66
C ARG A 106 -3.57 -15.15 -9.79
N ALA A 107 -3.64 -14.63 -11.01
CA ALA A 107 -2.86 -15.13 -12.14
C ALA A 107 -1.35 -15.01 -11.89
N GLY A 108 -0.95 -13.98 -11.13
CA GLY A 108 0.41 -13.78 -10.67
C GLY A 108 0.84 -14.67 -9.48
N GLY A 109 -0.03 -15.52 -8.95
CA GLY A 109 0.28 -16.42 -7.83
C GLY A 109 0.17 -15.77 -6.45
N ALA A 110 -0.43 -14.59 -6.32
CA ALA A 110 -0.63 -13.97 -5.02
C ALA A 110 -1.65 -14.77 -4.18
N GLU A 111 -1.29 -15.06 -2.93
CA GLU A 111 -2.18 -15.69 -1.94
C GLU A 111 -3.04 -14.67 -1.20
N ALA A 112 -2.62 -13.40 -1.24
CA ALA A 112 -3.24 -12.28 -0.56
C ALA A 112 -3.33 -11.08 -1.49
N LEU A 113 -4.38 -10.28 -1.35
CA LEU A 113 -4.52 -9.00 -2.03
C LEU A 113 -4.91 -7.93 -1.01
N LEU A 114 -4.08 -6.89 -0.91
CA LEU A 114 -4.43 -5.66 -0.23
C LEU A 114 -4.90 -4.66 -1.28
N LEU A 115 -6.11 -4.14 -1.12
CA LEU A 115 -6.68 -3.11 -1.98
C LEU A 115 -6.55 -1.76 -1.28
N LEU A 116 -6.06 -0.76 -2.02
CA LEU A 116 -5.99 0.62 -1.56
C LEU A 116 -6.64 1.54 -2.58
N ASP A 117 -7.32 2.56 -2.09
CA ASP A 117 -7.72 3.70 -2.91
C ASP A 117 -6.50 4.56 -3.28
N GLN A 118 -6.61 5.35 -4.35
CA GLN A 118 -5.51 6.18 -4.87
C GLN A 118 -5.05 7.30 -3.91
N ASP A 119 -5.87 7.65 -2.93
CA ASP A 119 -5.58 8.64 -1.88
C ASP A 119 -5.30 8.02 -0.51
N ALA A 120 -5.17 6.69 -0.43
CA ALA A 120 -4.79 6.02 0.80
C ALA A 120 -3.34 6.34 1.20
N GLU A 121 -3.14 6.62 2.49
CA GLU A 121 -1.83 6.81 3.10
C GLU A 121 -1.62 5.77 4.21
N PRO A 122 -1.40 4.49 3.85
CA PRO A 122 -1.25 3.44 4.85
C PRO A 122 0.03 3.67 5.68
N PRO A 123 -0.01 3.46 7.00
CA PRO A 123 1.19 3.52 7.82
C PRO A 123 2.18 2.43 7.40
N ALA A 124 3.47 2.68 7.64
CA ALA A 124 4.50 1.68 7.43
C ALA A 124 4.16 0.39 8.21
N GLY A 125 4.35 -0.76 7.56
CA GLY A 125 4.09 -2.07 8.16
C GLY A 125 2.63 -2.52 8.15
N LEU A 126 1.66 -1.72 7.65
CA LEU A 126 0.25 -2.13 7.57
C LEU A 126 0.07 -3.48 6.84
N ALA A 127 0.73 -3.64 5.68
CA ALA A 127 0.66 -4.85 4.87
C ALA A 127 1.12 -6.09 5.65
N ALA A 128 2.26 -6.00 6.34
CA ALA A 128 2.79 -7.09 7.17
C ALA A 128 1.86 -7.40 8.35
N ALA A 129 1.34 -6.38 9.02
CA ALA A 129 0.42 -6.55 10.15
C ALA A 129 -0.89 -7.23 9.74
N LEU A 130 -1.48 -6.81 8.62
CA LEU A 130 -2.70 -7.43 8.09
C LEU A 130 -2.46 -8.88 7.65
N LEU A 131 -1.31 -9.15 7.02
CA LEU A 131 -0.96 -10.50 6.60
C LEU A 131 -0.76 -11.44 7.80
N ALA A 132 -0.05 -10.99 8.84
CA ALA A 132 0.12 -11.73 10.08
C ALA A 132 -1.21 -11.93 10.84
N ALA A 133 -2.10 -10.94 10.82
CA ALA A 133 -3.44 -11.09 11.40
C ALA A 133 -4.28 -12.13 10.65
N ARG A 134 -4.23 -12.11 9.32
CA ARG A 134 -4.91 -13.09 8.48
C ARG A 134 -4.41 -14.52 8.74
N ASP A 135 -3.10 -14.70 8.86
CA ASP A 135 -2.52 -16.03 9.10
C ASP A 135 -2.97 -16.60 10.45
N ARG A 136 -2.99 -15.77 11.51
CA ARG A 136 -3.54 -16.16 12.83
C ARG A 136 -5.01 -16.58 12.75
N LEU A 137 -5.83 -15.88 11.96
CA LEU A 137 -7.24 -16.26 11.77
C LEU A 137 -7.38 -17.60 11.04
N ARG A 138 -6.54 -17.84 10.02
CA ARG A 138 -6.52 -19.11 9.28
C ARG A 138 -6.07 -20.28 10.16
N GLU A 139 -5.06 -20.08 10.99
CA GLU A 139 -4.60 -21.08 11.97
C GLU A 139 -5.67 -21.40 13.01
N ALA A 140 -6.47 -20.41 13.40
CA ALA A 140 -7.62 -20.59 14.29
C ALA A 140 -8.85 -21.21 13.59
N ALA A 141 -8.78 -21.48 12.29
CA ALA A 141 -9.87 -21.99 11.45
C ALA A 141 -11.15 -21.11 11.47
N ILE A 142 -10.96 -19.79 11.51
CA ILE A 142 -12.02 -18.77 11.39
C ILE A 142 -12.08 -18.24 9.95
#